data_AF-A0A1I1V4Y5-F1
#
_entry.id   AF-A0A1I1V4Y5-F1
#
_cell.length_a   1.000
_cell.length_b   1.000
_cell.length_c   1.000
_cell.angle_alpha   90.00
_cell.angle_beta   90.00
_cell.angle_gamma   90.00
#
_symmetry.space_group_name_H-M   'P 1'
#
loop_
_entity.id
_entity.type
_entity.pdbx_description
1 polymer ?
#
loop_
_entity_poly.entity_id
_entity_poly.type
_entity_poly.pdbx_seq_one_letter_code
_entity_poly.pdbx_strand_id
1 'polypeptide(L)'
;MKPQNNDFGYICPFTGSIVYLQEGRAFLAIFDMLLELSETSERVWRLSDDVTFVYSRKNGDIGINCGSDFFYELIGDSVFSVQPDTWDKFGNGRCGEYFLEYDPTDSTRIVNQIKNASDSLVAEYIGAGLTYIGEWKKQLLFRATGVGVITLDTNGNWRTLFSPTMSRAKYAKILGDHILVFGNETNRKACCEIFDLVAKKAIGIFTFDHHPGYTSDIYRHEKGWYFQWGSTLFHFNGEVVEQVLPGRTIGGFYLNAQGICIFFEDESAVRLYDHELKHVRDEIAIPLPEYSFSSLHAEKGKMVGYLRAPSHDRRLIYALTLTIRHNGCPRLELEQPLFQVEKREHGEVFDLLINFSGEAAFSKLLRQSLAALDDGLIQYYARENNPDAARFSGCIELHFGGPLSNEEKELLQHGCQRIYELVLGREAPSTGKSYSFHLIFSE
;
A
#
# COMPACT_ATOMS: atom_id res chain seq x y z
N MET A 1 -15.74 12.06 -24.05
CA MET A 1 -15.43 12.83 -22.82
C MET A 1 -14.09 12.34 -22.30
N LYS A 2 -13.15 13.24 -21.97
CA LYS A 2 -11.95 12.84 -21.23
C LYS A 2 -12.40 12.44 -19.81
N PRO A 3 -11.88 11.34 -19.23
CA PRO A 3 -12.15 11.05 -17.83
C PRO A 3 -11.71 12.27 -17.01
N GLN A 4 -12.58 12.75 -16.12
CA GLN A 4 -12.17 13.71 -15.11
C GLN A 4 -11.03 13.08 -14.31
N ASN A 5 -10.03 13.90 -13.97
CA ASN A 5 -8.87 13.45 -13.23
C ASN A 5 -9.26 13.40 -11.76
N ASN A 6 -9.33 12.19 -11.23
CA ASN A 6 -9.96 11.90 -9.95
C ASN A 6 -8.94 11.95 -8.81
N ASP A 7 -8.80 13.12 -8.19
CA ASP A 7 -7.91 13.31 -7.04
C ASP A 7 -8.75 13.41 -5.75
N PHE A 8 -8.97 12.28 -5.08
CA PHE A 8 -9.95 12.15 -4.01
C PHE A 8 -9.43 11.38 -2.80
N GLY A 9 -9.90 11.74 -1.61
CA GLY A 9 -9.65 11.03 -0.36
C GLY A 9 -10.92 10.44 0.24
N TYR A 10 -10.93 9.12 0.45
CA TYR A 10 -12.06 8.32 0.94
C TYR A 10 -11.88 7.98 2.42
N ILE A 11 -12.84 8.33 3.28
CA ILE A 11 -12.79 7.98 4.72
C ILE A 11 -12.74 6.46 4.90
N CYS A 12 -11.72 5.89 5.54
CA CYS A 12 -11.61 4.45 5.74
C CYS A 12 -11.27 4.12 7.20
N PRO A 13 -11.57 2.89 7.67
CA PRO A 13 -11.09 2.43 8.97
C PRO A 13 -9.56 2.44 9.02
N PHE A 14 -9.01 2.65 10.20
CA PHE A 14 -7.58 2.54 10.50
C PHE A 14 -7.13 1.09 10.46
N THR A 15 -7.90 0.22 11.11
CA THR A 15 -7.50 -1.16 11.36
C THR A 15 -8.03 -2.09 10.29
N GLY A 16 -7.18 -3.02 9.85
CA GLY A 16 -7.55 -4.03 8.86
C GLY A 16 -7.74 -3.50 7.43
N SER A 17 -7.46 -2.21 7.19
CA SER A 17 -7.62 -1.59 5.89
C SER A 17 -6.30 -1.50 5.12
N ILE A 18 -6.30 -1.92 3.86
CA ILE A 18 -5.15 -1.84 2.95
C ILE A 18 -5.61 -1.38 1.57
N VAL A 19 -4.97 -0.32 1.06
CA VAL A 19 -5.18 0.18 -0.30
C VAL A 19 -4.21 -0.49 -1.26
N TYR A 20 -4.75 -1.04 -2.34
CA TYR A 20 -4.01 -1.62 -3.46
C TYR A 20 -4.23 -0.79 -4.72
N LEU A 21 -3.21 -0.71 -5.57
CA LEU A 21 -3.35 -0.36 -6.97
C LEU A 21 -3.22 -1.62 -7.80
N GLN A 22 -4.08 -1.75 -8.80
CA GLN A 22 -3.88 -2.74 -9.85
C GLN A 22 -4.52 -2.24 -11.14
N GLU A 23 -3.74 -2.23 -12.22
CA GLU A 23 -4.24 -1.84 -13.55
C GLU A 23 -4.85 -0.42 -13.58
N GLY A 24 -4.37 0.49 -12.71
CA GLY A 24 -4.85 1.88 -12.61
C GLY A 24 -6.18 2.05 -11.85
N ARG A 25 -6.72 0.95 -11.30
CA ARG A 25 -7.86 0.93 -10.38
C ARG A 25 -7.33 0.89 -8.94
N ALA A 26 -8.06 1.53 -8.03
CA ALA A 26 -7.74 1.55 -6.62
C ALA A 26 -8.73 0.65 -5.86
N PHE A 27 -8.21 -0.19 -4.98
CA PHE A 27 -9.00 -1.09 -4.17
C PHE A 27 -8.69 -0.86 -2.70
N LEU A 28 -9.71 -0.84 -1.87
CA LEU A 28 -9.59 -0.84 -0.42
C LEU A 28 -10.05 -2.20 0.08
N ALA A 29 -9.11 -3.02 0.53
CA ALA A 29 -9.44 -4.21 1.31
C ALA A 29 -9.72 -3.81 2.75
N ILE A 30 -10.78 -4.39 3.33
CA ILE A 30 -11.11 -4.30 4.74
C ILE A 30 -11.53 -5.72 5.15
N PHE A 31 -10.60 -6.50 5.71
CA PHE A 31 -10.80 -7.94 5.98
C PHE A 31 -11.22 -8.73 4.73
N ASP A 32 -12.30 -9.49 4.81
CA ASP A 32 -12.92 -10.27 3.74
C ASP A 32 -13.81 -9.42 2.81
N MET A 33 -13.72 -8.10 2.89
CA MET A 33 -14.40 -7.19 1.96
C MET A 33 -13.39 -6.48 1.07
N LEU A 34 -13.68 -6.42 -0.22
CA LEU A 34 -12.94 -5.63 -1.20
C LEU A 34 -13.83 -4.53 -1.75
N LEU A 35 -13.38 -3.29 -1.62
CA LEU A 35 -14.06 -2.13 -2.19
C LEU A 35 -13.27 -1.60 -3.39
N GLU A 36 -13.91 -1.45 -4.53
CA GLU A 36 -13.35 -0.65 -5.62
C GLU A 36 -13.65 0.83 -5.37
N LEU A 37 -12.59 1.64 -5.33
CA LEU A 37 -12.69 3.08 -5.12
C LEU A 37 -12.81 3.79 -6.47
N SER A 38 -13.94 4.43 -6.70
CA SER A 38 -14.18 5.33 -7.83
C SER A 38 -15.08 6.48 -7.38
N GLU A 39 -14.82 7.68 -7.88
CA GLU A 39 -15.56 8.90 -7.51
C GLU A 39 -17.06 8.82 -7.81
N THR A 40 -17.42 8.07 -8.86
CA THR A 40 -18.80 8.01 -9.36
C THR A 40 -19.51 6.72 -9.00
N SER A 41 -18.77 5.71 -8.55
CA SER A 41 -19.33 4.38 -8.26
C SER A 41 -18.40 3.58 -7.36
N GLU A 42 -18.77 3.39 -6.10
CA GLU A 42 -18.09 2.45 -5.21
C GLU A 42 -18.80 1.11 -5.22
N ARG A 43 -18.03 0.03 -5.34
CA ARG A 43 -18.55 -1.34 -5.31
C ARG A 43 -17.89 -2.10 -4.20
N VAL A 44 -18.64 -2.98 -3.56
CA VAL A 44 -18.16 -3.86 -2.49
C VAL A 44 -18.45 -5.30 -2.84
N TRP A 45 -17.45 -6.15 -2.64
CA TRP A 45 -17.59 -7.59 -2.71
C TRP A 45 -17.19 -8.21 -1.37
N ARG A 46 -18.03 -9.11 -0.85
CA ARG A 46 -17.67 -9.99 0.26
C ARG A 46 -17.03 -11.24 -0.30
N LEU A 47 -15.89 -11.60 0.27
CA LEU A 47 -15.07 -12.76 -0.09
C LEU A 47 -15.16 -13.80 1.03
N SER A 48 -14.50 -14.94 0.85
CA SER A 48 -14.56 -16.04 1.82
C SER A 48 -13.51 -15.92 2.93
N ASP A 49 -12.51 -15.05 2.78
CA ASP A 49 -11.43 -14.84 3.75
C ASP A 49 -10.80 -13.45 3.55
N ASP A 50 -9.89 -13.06 4.45
CA ASP A 50 -9.23 -11.76 4.46
C ASP A 50 -8.36 -11.54 3.22
N VAL A 51 -8.55 -10.41 2.54
CA VAL A 51 -7.75 -10.05 1.36
C VAL A 51 -6.30 -9.84 1.75
N THR A 52 -5.42 -10.64 1.16
CA THR A 52 -3.99 -10.61 1.43
C THR A 52 -3.24 -9.77 0.41
N PHE A 53 -3.65 -9.80 -0.87
CA PHE A 53 -3.16 -8.90 -1.92
C PHE A 53 -4.05 -8.92 -3.17
N VAL A 54 -3.95 -7.86 -3.97
CA VAL A 54 -4.55 -7.72 -5.32
C VAL A 54 -3.42 -7.70 -6.34
N TYR A 55 -3.58 -8.38 -7.48
CA TYR A 55 -2.51 -8.59 -8.47
C TYR A 55 -3.04 -8.70 -9.91
N SER A 56 -2.16 -8.58 -10.92
CA SER A 56 -2.50 -8.92 -12.31
C SER A 56 -2.28 -10.41 -12.60
N ARG A 57 -3.32 -11.06 -13.12
CA ARG A 57 -3.27 -12.44 -13.62
C ARG A 57 -2.59 -12.48 -15.00
N LYS A 58 -2.16 -13.67 -15.43
CA LYS A 58 -1.51 -13.89 -16.76
C LYS A 58 -2.38 -13.45 -17.94
N ASN A 59 -3.70 -13.58 -17.83
CA ASN A 59 -4.68 -13.16 -18.84
C ASN A 59 -4.92 -11.64 -18.86
N GLY A 60 -4.36 -10.89 -17.91
CA GLY A 60 -4.53 -9.43 -17.78
C GLY A 60 -5.67 -9.02 -16.86
N ASP A 61 -6.46 -9.96 -16.36
CA ASP A 61 -7.53 -9.68 -15.40
C ASP A 61 -6.97 -9.44 -13.99
N ILE A 62 -7.80 -8.89 -13.12
CA ILE A 62 -7.42 -8.59 -11.74
C ILE A 62 -7.69 -9.82 -10.87
N GLY A 63 -6.62 -10.33 -10.26
CA GLY A 63 -6.67 -11.40 -9.28
C GLY A 63 -6.73 -10.87 -7.85
N ILE A 64 -7.42 -11.60 -6.98
CA ILE A 64 -7.54 -11.29 -5.56
C ILE A 64 -7.16 -12.56 -4.79
N ASN A 65 -6.17 -12.45 -3.92
CA ASN A 65 -5.76 -13.53 -3.02
C ASN A 65 -6.33 -13.27 -1.62
N CYS A 66 -6.97 -14.28 -1.04
CA CYS A 66 -7.47 -14.28 0.33
C CYS A 66 -6.87 -15.46 1.12
N GLY A 67 -5.54 -15.53 1.18
CA GLY A 67 -4.81 -16.60 1.85
C GLY A 67 -4.33 -17.73 0.93
N SER A 68 -4.12 -18.91 1.49
CA SER A 68 -3.57 -20.06 0.76
C SER A 68 -4.58 -20.77 -0.15
N ASP A 69 -5.87 -20.66 0.16
CA ASP A 69 -6.90 -21.52 -0.41
C ASP A 69 -7.94 -20.77 -1.25
N PHE A 70 -8.09 -19.46 -1.05
CA PHE A 70 -9.12 -18.66 -1.71
C PHE A 70 -8.53 -17.66 -2.71
N PHE A 71 -8.90 -17.85 -3.98
CA PHE A 71 -8.50 -16.99 -5.08
C PHE A 71 -9.71 -16.60 -5.90
N TYR A 72 -9.70 -15.34 -6.33
CA TYR A 72 -10.75 -14.78 -7.14
C TYR A 72 -10.20 -14.03 -8.33
N GLU A 73 -11.05 -13.89 -9.33
CA GLU A 73 -10.84 -13.08 -10.52
C GLU A 73 -11.98 -12.08 -10.66
N LEU A 74 -11.62 -10.83 -10.91
CA LEU A 74 -12.56 -9.74 -11.13
C LEU A 74 -12.73 -9.52 -12.63
N ILE A 75 -13.91 -9.88 -13.14
CA ILE A 75 -14.28 -9.73 -14.55
C ILE A 75 -15.42 -8.72 -14.62
N GLY A 76 -15.12 -7.52 -15.11
CA GLY A 76 -16.08 -6.41 -15.15
C GLY A 76 -16.58 -6.07 -13.75
N ASP A 77 -17.86 -6.37 -13.51
CA ASP A 77 -18.60 -6.01 -12.29
C ASP A 77 -18.73 -7.19 -11.30
N SER A 78 -18.17 -8.34 -11.65
CA SER A 78 -18.37 -9.61 -10.94
C SER A 78 -17.06 -10.20 -10.45
N VAL A 79 -17.09 -10.80 -9.27
CA VAL A 79 -15.98 -11.57 -8.69
C VAL A 79 -16.30 -13.06 -8.78
N PHE A 80 -15.39 -13.84 -9.36
CA PHE A 80 -15.53 -15.28 -9.54
C PHE A 80 -14.44 -16.01 -8.75
N SER A 81 -14.81 -17.07 -8.04
CA SER A 81 -13.81 -17.98 -7.47
C SER A 81 -13.12 -18.74 -8.60
N VAL A 82 -11.80 -18.84 -8.50
CA VAL A 82 -10.97 -19.51 -9.51
C VAL A 82 -10.02 -20.47 -8.84
N GLN A 83 -9.69 -21.56 -9.54
CA GLN A 83 -8.62 -22.45 -9.10
C GLN A 83 -7.28 -21.77 -9.38
N PRO A 84 -6.47 -21.49 -8.36
CA PRO A 84 -5.21 -20.81 -8.55
C PRO A 84 -4.20 -21.70 -9.29
N ASP A 85 -3.56 -21.12 -10.31
CA ASP A 85 -2.39 -21.72 -10.93
C ASP A 85 -1.11 -21.39 -10.12
N THR A 86 0.05 -21.82 -10.61
CA THR A 86 1.33 -21.50 -9.97
C THR A 86 1.60 -20.00 -9.92
N TRP A 87 1.09 -19.23 -10.89
CA TRP A 87 1.25 -17.78 -10.94
C TRP A 87 0.49 -17.09 -9.82
N ASP A 88 -0.76 -17.47 -9.64
CA ASP A 88 -1.64 -16.99 -8.60
C ASP A 88 -1.06 -17.24 -7.21
N LYS A 89 -0.60 -18.48 -6.93
CA LYS A 89 -0.14 -18.89 -5.59
C LYS A 89 1.14 -18.24 -5.13
N PHE A 90 2.09 -18.04 -6.05
CA PHE A 90 3.45 -17.66 -5.69
C PHE A 90 3.78 -16.20 -6.02
N GLY A 91 2.78 -15.41 -6.45
CA GLY A 91 2.98 -14.02 -6.84
C GLY A 91 4.06 -13.91 -7.91
N ASN A 92 4.05 -14.86 -8.85
CA ASN A 92 5.12 -15.04 -9.82
C ASN A 92 5.38 -13.74 -10.57
N GLY A 93 6.66 -13.45 -10.78
CA GLY A 93 7.10 -12.19 -11.34
C GLY A 93 7.10 -12.24 -12.86
N ARG A 94 6.55 -11.20 -13.49
CA ARG A 94 6.78 -10.96 -14.91
C ARG A 94 8.24 -10.55 -15.08
N CYS A 95 9.00 -11.35 -15.82
CA CYS A 95 10.42 -11.15 -16.08
C CYS A 95 10.59 -10.62 -17.50
N GLY A 96 10.23 -9.36 -17.74
CA GLY A 96 10.11 -8.83 -19.11
C GLY A 96 8.93 -9.48 -19.85
N GLU A 97 9.22 -10.29 -20.86
CA GLU A 97 8.19 -11.07 -21.60
C GLU A 97 7.99 -12.50 -21.08
N TYR A 98 8.76 -12.89 -20.05
CA TYR A 98 8.75 -14.23 -19.49
C TYR A 98 8.04 -14.30 -18.13
N PHE A 99 7.71 -15.51 -17.71
CA PHE A 99 7.05 -15.84 -16.45
C PHE A 99 8.00 -16.70 -15.62
N LEU A 100 8.27 -16.27 -14.38
CA LEU A 100 9.07 -17.04 -13.42
C LEU A 100 8.13 -17.89 -12.56
N GLU A 101 8.26 -19.20 -12.57
CA GLU A 101 7.42 -20.13 -11.82
C GLU A 101 8.24 -21.05 -10.91
N TYR A 102 7.62 -21.56 -9.85
CA TYR A 102 8.17 -22.61 -9.01
C TYR A 102 7.69 -23.98 -9.50
N ASP A 103 8.59 -24.95 -9.65
CA ASP A 103 8.23 -26.35 -9.89
C ASP A 103 8.06 -27.08 -8.54
N PRO A 104 6.82 -27.43 -8.14
CA PRO A 104 6.57 -28.10 -6.87
C PRO A 104 6.83 -29.61 -6.90
N THR A 105 7.16 -30.20 -8.05
CA THR A 105 7.27 -31.66 -8.20
C THR A 105 8.59 -32.23 -7.67
N ASP A 106 9.65 -31.42 -7.65
CA ASP A 106 10.93 -31.78 -7.03
C ASP A 106 10.97 -31.27 -5.58
N SER A 107 10.45 -32.07 -4.65
CA SER A 107 10.47 -31.72 -3.21
C SER A 107 11.87 -31.69 -2.59
N THR A 108 12.90 -32.14 -3.32
CA THR A 108 14.28 -32.21 -2.83
C THR A 108 15.08 -30.94 -3.14
N ARG A 109 14.63 -30.13 -4.11
CA ARG A 109 15.34 -28.94 -4.58
C ARG A 109 14.36 -27.85 -4.99
N ILE A 110 14.71 -26.59 -4.71
CA ILE A 110 13.91 -25.46 -5.18
C ILE A 110 14.27 -25.20 -6.65
N VAL A 111 13.36 -25.54 -7.56
CA VAL A 111 13.54 -25.34 -9.00
C VAL A 111 12.65 -24.18 -9.47
N ASN A 112 13.29 -23.16 -10.04
CA ASN A 112 12.61 -22.01 -10.62
C ASN A 112 12.65 -22.13 -12.15
N GLN A 113 11.50 -22.09 -12.80
CA GLN A 113 11.34 -22.22 -14.24
C GLN A 113 11.01 -20.86 -14.86
N ILE A 114 11.76 -20.48 -15.89
CA ILE A 114 11.41 -19.32 -16.72
C ILE A 114 10.68 -19.85 -17.94
N LYS A 115 9.43 -19.45 -18.11
CA LYS A 115 8.56 -19.84 -19.23
C LYS A 115 8.23 -18.63 -20.09
N ASN A 116 8.02 -18.85 -21.39
CA ASN A 116 7.51 -17.81 -22.29
C ASN A 116 5.97 -17.76 -22.26
N ALA A 117 5.36 -16.89 -23.08
CA ALA A 117 3.90 -16.77 -23.19
C ALA A 117 3.18 -18.00 -23.75
N SER A 118 3.90 -18.96 -24.34
CA SER A 118 3.36 -20.25 -24.77
C SER A 118 3.64 -21.39 -23.77
N ASP A 119 3.93 -21.03 -22.50
CA ASP A 119 4.31 -21.92 -21.40
C ASP A 119 5.50 -22.86 -21.71
N SER A 120 6.30 -22.51 -22.71
CA SER A 120 7.50 -23.27 -23.08
C SER A 120 8.67 -22.89 -22.18
N LEU A 121 9.36 -23.90 -21.67
CA LEU A 121 10.51 -23.73 -20.79
C LEU A 121 11.68 -23.06 -21.54
N VAL A 122 12.16 -21.95 -20.98
CA VAL A 122 13.31 -21.18 -21.49
C VAL A 122 14.58 -21.51 -20.70
N ALA A 123 14.48 -21.57 -19.37
CA ALA A 123 15.60 -21.89 -18.50
C ALA A 123 15.12 -22.38 -17.12
N GLU A 124 15.97 -23.13 -16.44
CA GLU A 124 15.77 -23.56 -15.05
C GLU A 124 16.88 -23.05 -14.16
N TYR A 125 16.53 -22.61 -12.95
CA TYR A 125 17.47 -22.25 -11.90
C TYR A 125 17.20 -23.06 -10.64
N ILE A 126 18.20 -23.82 -10.21
CA ILE A 126 18.16 -24.60 -8.97
C ILE A 126 18.73 -23.74 -7.84
N GLY A 127 17.88 -23.31 -6.91
CA GLY A 127 18.27 -22.47 -5.78
C GLY A 127 17.12 -21.67 -5.18
N ALA A 128 17.34 -21.15 -3.97
CA ALA A 128 16.32 -20.43 -3.22
C ALA A 128 16.25 -18.93 -3.57
N GLY A 129 15.05 -18.36 -3.48
CA GLY A 129 14.83 -16.91 -3.46
C GLY A 129 15.29 -16.18 -4.72
N LEU A 130 15.01 -16.77 -5.89
CA LEU A 130 15.23 -16.11 -7.17
C LEU A 130 14.20 -15.00 -7.37
N THR A 131 14.66 -13.78 -7.58
CA THR A 131 13.79 -12.61 -7.77
C THR A 131 14.26 -11.82 -8.97
N TYR A 132 13.36 -11.55 -9.92
CA TYR A 132 13.69 -10.76 -11.11
C TYR A 132 14.01 -9.31 -10.74
N ILE A 133 15.08 -8.78 -11.34
CA ILE A 133 15.53 -7.39 -11.12
C ILE A 133 15.14 -6.53 -12.33
N GLY A 134 15.37 -7.05 -13.54
CA GLY A 134 15.16 -6.31 -14.79
C GLY A 134 15.95 -6.90 -15.96
N GLU A 135 15.90 -6.24 -17.11
CA GLU A 135 16.68 -6.57 -18.29
C GLU A 135 17.76 -5.50 -18.53
N TRP A 136 18.98 -5.95 -18.84
CA TRP A 136 20.06 -5.07 -19.26
C TRP A 136 20.73 -5.63 -20.52
N LYS A 137 20.70 -4.86 -21.62
CA LYS A 137 21.28 -5.26 -22.93
C LYS A 137 20.89 -6.68 -23.35
N LYS A 138 19.60 -7.04 -23.25
CA LYS A 138 19.03 -8.36 -23.56
C LYS A 138 19.42 -9.50 -22.62
N GLN A 139 20.02 -9.18 -21.47
CA GLN A 139 20.30 -10.14 -20.41
C GLN A 139 19.28 -9.95 -19.30
N LEU A 140 18.68 -11.04 -18.83
CA LEU A 140 17.75 -11.00 -17.70
C LEU A 140 18.57 -11.13 -16.40
N LEU A 141 18.39 -10.18 -15.50
CA LEU A 141 19.09 -10.13 -14.22
C LEU A 141 18.16 -10.53 -13.09
N PHE A 142 18.71 -11.30 -12.16
CA PHE A 142 18.00 -11.82 -11.00
C PHE A 142 18.86 -11.67 -9.75
N ARG A 143 18.20 -11.57 -8.60
CA ARG A 143 18.82 -11.76 -7.29
C ARG A 143 18.53 -13.18 -6.84
N ALA A 144 19.55 -13.93 -6.46
CA ALA A 144 19.41 -15.24 -5.83
C ALA A 144 19.95 -15.22 -4.39
N THR A 145 19.17 -15.79 -3.46
CA THR A 145 19.54 -15.84 -2.04
C THR A 145 20.82 -16.65 -1.84
N GLY A 146 21.78 -16.08 -1.11
CA GLY A 146 23.08 -16.71 -0.83
C GLY A 146 24.10 -16.66 -1.97
N VAL A 147 23.71 -16.17 -3.16
CA VAL A 147 24.61 -16.05 -4.32
C VAL A 147 24.87 -14.58 -4.67
N GLY A 148 23.82 -13.76 -4.74
CA GLY A 148 23.90 -12.35 -5.13
C GLY A 148 23.13 -12.06 -6.42
N VAL A 149 23.69 -11.20 -7.27
CA VAL A 149 23.13 -10.87 -8.58
C VAL A 149 23.65 -11.87 -9.60
N ILE A 150 22.73 -12.53 -10.28
CA ILE A 150 23.01 -13.47 -11.36
C ILE A 150 22.33 -12.99 -12.64
N THR A 151 22.80 -13.48 -13.78
CA THR A 151 22.23 -13.21 -15.09
C THR A 151 21.93 -14.50 -15.84
N LEU A 152 20.85 -14.47 -16.62
CA LEU A 152 20.58 -15.43 -17.67
C LEU A 152 21.02 -14.83 -19.01
N ASP A 153 21.99 -15.45 -19.67
CA ASP A 153 22.42 -15.04 -21.01
C ASP A 153 21.44 -15.52 -22.10
N THR A 154 21.58 -14.99 -23.32
CA THR A 154 20.71 -15.33 -24.46
C THR A 154 20.82 -16.80 -24.89
N ASN A 155 21.82 -17.53 -24.40
CA ASN A 155 22.01 -18.96 -24.67
C ASN A 155 21.43 -19.84 -23.54
N GLY A 156 20.72 -19.24 -22.57
CA GLY A 156 20.11 -19.97 -21.47
C GLY A 156 21.07 -20.30 -20.31
N ASN A 157 22.28 -19.71 -20.27
CA ASN A 157 23.23 -20.02 -19.19
C ASN A 157 23.15 -19.01 -18.05
N TRP A 158 23.17 -19.55 -16.83
CA TRP A 158 23.26 -18.77 -15.61
C TRP A 158 24.71 -18.40 -15.26
N ARG A 159 24.93 -17.15 -14.87
CA ARG A 159 26.24 -16.67 -14.40
C ARG A 159 26.06 -15.72 -13.23
N THR A 160 26.90 -15.84 -12.21
CA THR A 160 27.00 -14.84 -11.15
C THR A 160 27.69 -13.60 -11.69
N LEU A 161 27.05 -12.44 -11.55
CA LEU A 161 27.64 -11.14 -11.87
C LEU A 161 28.30 -10.52 -10.65
N PHE A 162 27.57 -10.47 -9.53
CA PHE A 162 28.01 -9.80 -8.32
C PHE A 162 27.60 -10.59 -7.09
N SER A 163 28.49 -10.64 -6.10
CA SER A 163 28.19 -11.18 -4.77
C SER A 163 28.32 -10.06 -3.76
N PRO A 164 27.19 -9.49 -3.29
CA PRO A 164 27.20 -8.42 -2.31
C PRO A 164 27.92 -8.82 -1.03
N THR A 165 28.64 -7.88 -0.42
CA THR A 165 29.35 -8.09 0.84
C THR A 165 28.44 -8.01 2.07
N MET A 166 27.27 -7.38 1.92
CA MET A 166 26.24 -7.26 2.94
C MET A 166 25.74 -8.61 3.44
N SER A 167 25.36 -8.66 4.72
CA SER A 167 24.89 -9.88 5.38
C SER A 167 23.61 -10.47 4.77
N ARG A 168 22.73 -9.60 4.27
CA ARG A 168 21.46 -10.01 3.65
C ARG A 168 21.02 -9.00 2.60
N ALA A 169 21.03 -9.39 1.34
CA ALA A 169 20.44 -8.63 0.23
C ALA A 169 18.92 -8.81 0.21
N LYS A 170 18.16 -7.73 0.37
CA LYS A 170 16.69 -7.74 0.40
C LYS A 170 16.05 -7.36 -0.93
N TYR A 171 16.71 -6.50 -1.70
CA TYR A 171 16.13 -5.91 -2.90
C TYR A 171 17.23 -5.44 -3.85
N ALA A 172 16.95 -5.33 -5.14
CA ALA A 172 17.89 -4.79 -6.11
C ALA A 172 17.16 -4.12 -7.28
N LYS A 173 17.79 -3.11 -7.89
CA LYS A 173 17.28 -2.41 -9.08
C LYS A 173 18.38 -2.03 -10.06
N ILE A 174 18.05 -2.11 -11.35
CA ILE A 174 18.92 -1.66 -12.45
C ILE A 174 18.63 -0.19 -12.73
N LEU A 175 19.66 0.65 -12.67
CA LEU A 175 19.63 2.08 -12.98
C LEU A 175 20.63 2.39 -14.10
N GLY A 176 20.16 2.33 -15.35
CA GLY A 176 21.02 2.49 -16.52
C GLY A 176 22.03 1.34 -16.63
N ASP A 177 23.32 1.66 -16.61
CA ASP A 177 24.42 0.68 -16.60
C ASP A 177 24.86 0.28 -15.17
N HIS A 178 24.07 0.62 -14.15
CA HIS A 178 24.35 0.28 -12.75
C HIS A 178 23.30 -0.66 -12.17
N ILE A 179 23.70 -1.41 -11.15
CA ILE A 179 22.79 -2.13 -10.28
C ILE A 179 23.03 -1.72 -8.84
N LEU A 180 21.94 -1.32 -8.16
CA LEU A 180 21.93 -1.00 -6.75
C LEU A 180 21.32 -2.20 -6.02
N VAL A 181 22.04 -2.73 -5.03
CA VAL A 181 21.60 -3.83 -4.19
C VAL A 181 21.41 -3.32 -2.78
N PHE A 182 20.18 -3.43 -2.28
CA PHE A 182 19.75 -2.94 -0.97
C PHE A 182 19.59 -4.09 0.01
N GLY A 183 20.04 -3.87 1.24
CA GLY A 183 19.99 -4.89 2.27
C GLY A 183 20.53 -4.40 3.60
N ASN A 184 21.14 -5.32 4.34
CA ASN A 184 21.58 -5.08 5.71
C ASN A 184 23.05 -5.43 5.86
N GLU A 185 23.82 -4.57 6.52
CA GLU A 185 25.09 -4.99 7.09
C GLU A 185 24.91 -5.81 8.38
N THR A 186 25.98 -6.38 8.90
CA THR A 186 26.00 -7.27 10.08
C THR A 186 25.36 -6.63 11.33
N ASN A 187 25.44 -5.30 11.45
CA ASN A 187 24.84 -4.53 12.56
C ASN A 187 23.38 -4.12 12.33
N ARG A 188 22.72 -4.71 11.32
CA ARG A 188 21.34 -4.40 10.89
C ARG A 188 21.12 -2.98 10.34
N LYS A 189 22.17 -2.18 10.13
CA LYS A 189 22.02 -0.91 9.40
C LYS A 189 21.66 -1.19 7.95
N ALA A 190 20.88 -0.29 7.36
CA ALA A 190 20.55 -0.35 5.95
C ALA A 190 21.81 -0.05 5.11
N CYS A 191 22.06 -0.90 4.11
CA CYS A 191 23.22 -0.84 3.23
C CYS A 191 22.79 -0.95 1.77
N CYS A 192 23.37 -0.11 0.92
CA CYS A 192 23.24 -0.15 -0.53
C CYS A 192 24.63 -0.34 -1.15
N GLU A 193 24.81 -1.43 -1.87
CA GLU A 193 26.00 -1.69 -2.69
C GLU A 193 25.71 -1.36 -4.16
N ILE A 194 26.62 -0.64 -4.81
CA ILE A 194 26.46 -0.17 -6.19
C ILE A 194 27.48 -0.89 -7.06
N PHE A 195 27.01 -1.53 -8.13
CA PHE A 195 27.87 -2.21 -9.10
C PHE A 195 27.67 -1.64 -10.50
N ASP A 196 28.77 -1.54 -11.24
CA ASP A 196 28.80 -1.18 -12.65
C ASP A 196 28.68 -2.46 -13.51
N LEU A 197 27.66 -2.53 -14.36
CA LEU A 197 27.38 -3.67 -15.23
C LEU A 197 28.34 -3.77 -16.41
N VAL A 198 28.92 -2.64 -16.86
CA VAL A 198 29.90 -2.58 -17.95
C VAL A 198 31.26 -3.02 -17.44
N ALA A 199 31.74 -2.39 -16.35
CA ALA A 199 33.04 -2.68 -15.76
C ALA A 199 33.04 -3.96 -14.91
N LYS A 200 31.86 -4.50 -14.58
CA LYS A 200 31.66 -5.71 -13.76
C LYS A 200 32.38 -5.64 -12.42
N LYS A 201 32.24 -4.51 -11.71
CA LYS A 201 32.83 -4.31 -10.39
C LYS A 201 31.94 -3.48 -9.48
N ALA A 202 32.15 -3.61 -8.18
CA ALA A 202 31.60 -2.69 -7.20
C ALA A 202 32.23 -1.30 -7.39
N ILE A 203 31.41 -0.26 -7.31
CA ILE A 203 31.84 1.13 -7.46
C ILE A 203 31.49 2.00 -6.24
N GLY A 204 30.60 1.54 -5.36
CA GLY A 204 30.23 2.30 -4.18
C GLY A 204 29.50 1.47 -3.13
N ILE A 205 29.57 1.95 -1.89
CA ILE A 205 28.77 1.49 -0.74
C ILE A 205 28.20 2.72 -0.07
N PHE A 206 26.93 2.64 0.30
CA PHE A 206 26.23 3.65 1.07
C PHE A 206 25.50 3.00 2.25
N THR A 207 25.60 3.59 3.43
CA THR A 207 24.89 3.15 4.63
C THR A 207 24.17 4.31 5.30
N PHE A 208 23.02 4.03 5.90
CA PHE A 208 22.28 5.00 6.70
C PHE A 208 21.48 4.32 7.80
N ASP A 209 21.20 5.06 8.87
CA ASP A 209 20.54 4.57 10.08
C ASP A 209 19.02 4.45 9.87
N HIS A 210 18.60 3.40 9.18
CA HIS A 210 17.18 3.07 8.98
C HIS A 210 16.97 1.55 8.97
N HIS A 211 15.74 1.09 9.24
CA HIS A 211 15.40 -0.30 9.02
C HIS A 211 15.41 -0.61 7.50
N PRO A 212 16.14 -1.63 7.06
CA PRO A 212 16.24 -1.95 5.63
C PRO A 212 14.89 -2.44 5.10
N GLY A 213 14.39 -1.73 4.09
CA GLY A 213 13.11 -2.01 3.43
C GLY A 213 13.21 -1.91 1.91
N TYR A 214 12.06 -2.00 1.25
CA TYR A 214 11.92 -1.74 -0.18
C TYR A 214 12.10 -0.25 -0.48
N THR A 215 12.56 0.06 -1.69
CA THR A 215 12.50 1.42 -2.21
C THR A 215 11.14 1.65 -2.86
N SER A 216 10.71 2.91 -2.93
CA SER A 216 9.60 3.32 -3.81
C SER A 216 9.93 3.08 -5.28
N ASP A 217 9.02 3.51 -6.15
CA ASP A 217 9.31 3.73 -7.56
C ASP A 217 10.53 4.64 -7.75
N ILE A 218 11.28 4.34 -8.81
CA ILE A 218 12.51 5.04 -9.16
C ILE A 218 12.27 5.84 -10.43
N TYR A 219 12.50 7.14 -10.36
CA TYR A 219 12.28 8.05 -11.47
C TYR A 219 13.60 8.59 -12.01
N ARG A 220 13.72 8.62 -13.34
CA ARG A 220 14.91 9.15 -14.02
C ARG A 220 14.68 10.62 -14.41
N HIS A 221 15.70 11.44 -14.18
CA HIS A 221 15.86 12.78 -14.71
C HIS A 221 17.22 12.89 -15.44
N GLU A 222 17.46 13.97 -16.18
CA GLU A 222 18.71 14.17 -16.95
C GLU A 222 19.98 13.99 -16.10
N LYS A 223 19.92 14.36 -14.82
CA LYS A 223 21.04 14.35 -13.88
C LYS A 223 21.19 13.08 -13.04
N GLY A 224 20.26 12.12 -13.17
CA GLY A 224 20.31 10.90 -12.37
C GLY A 224 18.94 10.28 -12.09
N TRP A 225 18.88 9.54 -10.99
CA TRP A 225 17.70 8.81 -10.54
C TRP A 225 17.31 9.24 -9.14
N TYR A 226 16.01 9.40 -8.93
CA TYR A 226 15.42 9.69 -7.62
C TYR A 226 14.66 8.48 -7.13
N PHE A 227 14.85 8.13 -5.86
CA PHE A 227 14.14 7.04 -5.20
C PHE A 227 14.00 7.33 -3.72
N GLN A 228 12.90 6.88 -3.13
CA GLN A 228 12.69 6.94 -1.69
C GLN A 228 13.07 5.59 -1.09
N TRP A 229 13.77 5.64 0.04
CA TRP A 229 14.11 4.44 0.82
C TRP A 229 13.80 4.70 2.30
N GLY A 230 12.81 3.97 2.83
CA GLY A 230 12.17 4.36 4.08
C GLY A 230 11.38 5.65 3.86
N SER A 231 11.55 6.62 4.75
CA SER A 231 10.96 7.96 4.63
C SER A 231 11.93 9.02 4.09
N THR A 232 13.07 8.61 3.52
CA THR A 232 14.10 9.54 3.01
C THR A 232 14.19 9.46 1.48
N LEU A 233 14.33 10.62 0.83
CA LEU A 233 14.54 10.72 -0.60
C LEU A 233 16.04 10.73 -0.93
N PHE A 234 16.41 10.01 -1.97
CA PHE A 234 17.78 9.87 -2.44
C PHE A 234 17.89 10.25 -3.91
N HIS A 235 19.06 10.75 -4.28
CA HIS A 235 19.48 10.98 -5.65
C HIS A 235 20.71 10.12 -5.95
N PHE A 236 20.70 9.43 -7.08
CA PHE A 236 21.86 8.71 -7.63
C PHE A 236 22.24 9.36 -8.96
N ASN A 237 23.45 9.90 -9.05
CA ASN A 237 23.92 10.57 -10.28
C ASN A 237 24.66 9.63 -11.25
N GLY A 238 24.76 8.34 -10.93
CA GLY A 238 25.58 7.35 -11.66
C GLY A 238 26.87 6.96 -10.95
N GLU A 239 27.30 7.72 -9.95
CA GLU A 239 28.53 7.46 -9.20
C GLU A 239 28.26 7.38 -7.69
N VAL A 240 27.48 8.34 -7.16
CA VAL A 240 27.23 8.50 -5.73
C VAL A 240 25.73 8.54 -5.45
N VAL A 241 25.34 7.93 -4.34
CA VAL A 241 24.00 8.08 -3.75
C VAL A 241 24.07 9.13 -2.65
N GLU A 242 23.25 10.17 -2.78
CA GLU A 242 23.16 11.26 -1.80
C GLU A 242 21.73 11.38 -1.26
N GLN A 243 21.61 11.72 0.02
CA GLN A 243 20.32 12.12 0.60
C GLN A 243 19.95 13.50 0.09
N VAL A 244 18.71 13.66 -0.35
CA VAL A 244 18.16 14.95 -0.75
C VAL A 244 17.04 15.35 0.21
N LEU A 245 16.98 16.64 0.55
CA LEU A 245 16.10 17.19 1.60
C LEU A 245 16.35 16.54 2.98
N PRO A 246 17.58 16.60 3.52
CA PRO A 246 17.89 16.01 4.82
C PRO A 246 17.02 16.61 5.94
N GLY A 247 16.58 15.76 6.87
CA GLY A 247 15.74 16.14 8.01
C GLY A 247 14.24 16.22 7.69
N ARG A 248 13.83 15.86 6.47
CA ARG A 248 12.41 15.75 6.08
C ARG A 248 11.96 14.31 5.98
N THR A 249 10.70 14.07 6.35
CA THR A 249 10.05 12.75 6.25
C THR A 249 9.14 12.74 5.02
N ILE A 250 9.46 11.88 4.07
CA ILE A 250 8.77 11.79 2.78
C ILE A 250 7.75 10.65 2.82
N GLY A 251 6.49 10.96 2.54
CA GLY A 251 5.40 9.98 2.41
C GLY A 251 5.25 9.40 1.01
N GLY A 252 5.74 10.12 0.00
CA GLY A 252 5.83 9.68 -1.39
C GLY A 252 6.30 10.82 -2.29
N PHE A 253 6.59 10.51 -3.55
CA PHE A 253 6.95 11.52 -4.55
C PHE A 253 6.72 11.01 -5.98
N TYR A 254 6.64 11.94 -6.93
CA TYR A 254 6.74 11.63 -8.36
C TYR A 254 7.42 12.76 -9.13
N LEU A 255 7.90 12.45 -10.34
CA LEU A 255 8.49 13.42 -11.26
C LEU A 255 7.49 13.84 -12.33
N ASN A 256 7.50 15.14 -12.68
CA ASN A 256 6.76 15.68 -13.82
C ASN A 256 7.66 16.60 -14.66
N ALA A 257 7.10 17.23 -15.70
CA ALA A 257 7.88 18.06 -16.61
C ALA A 257 8.39 19.37 -15.96
N GLN A 258 7.81 19.78 -14.84
CA GLN A 258 8.18 20.99 -14.13
C GLN A 258 9.10 20.72 -12.93
N GLY A 259 9.18 19.49 -12.44
CA GLY A 259 10.01 19.18 -11.29
C GLY A 259 9.65 17.91 -10.54
N ILE A 260 9.90 17.93 -9.23
CA ILE A 260 9.66 16.81 -8.31
C ILE A 260 8.55 17.20 -7.35
N CYS A 261 7.42 16.50 -7.44
CA CYS A 261 6.30 16.67 -6.52
C CYS A 261 6.51 15.76 -5.31
N ILE A 262 6.60 16.35 -4.12
CA ILE A 262 6.92 15.67 -2.87
C ILE A 262 5.76 15.80 -1.88
N PHE A 263 5.39 14.67 -1.29
CA PHE A 263 4.39 14.55 -0.24
C PHE A 263 5.10 14.30 1.09
N PHE A 264 4.82 15.13 2.09
CA PHE A 264 5.50 15.07 3.38
C PHE A 264 4.66 14.29 4.41
N GLU A 265 5.35 13.48 5.21
CA GLU A 265 4.81 12.76 6.38
C GLU A 265 4.85 13.62 7.65
N ASP A 266 5.71 14.63 7.67
CA ASP A 266 5.95 15.53 8.81
C ASP A 266 5.30 16.91 8.65
N GLU A 267 4.65 17.18 7.52
CA GLU A 267 4.01 18.46 7.23
C GLU A 267 2.71 18.29 6.43
N SER A 268 1.74 19.20 6.67
CA SER A 268 0.45 19.22 5.98
C SER A 268 0.51 19.90 4.60
N ALA A 269 1.50 19.56 3.77
CA ALA A 269 1.71 20.20 2.47
C ALA A 269 2.23 19.24 1.39
N VAL A 270 1.88 19.55 0.15
CA VAL A 270 2.52 19.00 -1.07
C VAL A 270 3.33 20.12 -1.70
N ARG A 271 4.57 19.85 -2.09
CA ARG A 271 5.42 20.83 -2.78
C ARG A 271 5.93 20.29 -4.10
N LEU A 272 5.85 21.12 -5.13
CA LEU A 272 6.57 20.92 -6.37
C LEU A 272 7.88 21.69 -6.29
N TYR A 273 8.98 20.97 -6.18
CA TYR A 273 10.31 21.57 -6.34
C TYR A 273 10.72 21.58 -7.80
N ASP A 274 11.69 22.41 -8.18
CA ASP A 274 12.44 22.19 -9.41
C ASP A 274 13.18 20.84 -9.39
N HIS A 275 13.66 20.36 -10.55
CA HIS A 275 14.35 19.07 -10.65
C HIS A 275 15.68 18.98 -9.89
N GLU A 276 16.18 20.10 -9.37
CA GLU A 276 17.38 20.17 -8.53
C GLU A 276 17.06 20.23 -7.03
N LEU A 277 15.77 20.24 -6.65
CA LEU A 277 15.31 20.36 -5.26
C LEU A 277 15.80 21.64 -4.56
N LYS A 278 16.04 22.71 -5.31
CA LYS A 278 16.55 24.00 -4.81
C LYS A 278 15.44 25.01 -4.56
N HIS A 279 14.40 24.99 -5.40
CA HIS A 279 13.35 26.01 -5.36
C HIS A 279 11.97 25.36 -5.39
N VAL A 280 11.10 25.77 -4.46
CA VAL A 280 9.67 25.43 -4.49
C VAL A 280 9.01 26.27 -5.59
N ARG A 281 8.38 25.60 -6.55
CA ARG A 281 7.66 26.18 -7.69
C ARG A 281 6.17 26.31 -7.43
N ASP A 282 5.61 25.37 -6.67
CA ASP A 282 4.20 25.32 -6.32
C ASP A 282 4.05 24.62 -4.96
N GLU A 283 3.03 25.01 -4.21
CA GLU A 283 2.70 24.42 -2.91
C GLU A 283 1.19 24.35 -2.75
N ILE A 284 0.71 23.19 -2.31
CA ILE A 284 -0.70 22.98 -1.99
C ILE A 284 -0.79 22.52 -0.54
N ALA A 285 -1.49 23.30 0.27
CA ALA A 285 -1.84 22.91 1.62
C ALA A 285 -2.90 21.79 1.58
N ILE A 286 -2.77 20.84 2.50
CA ILE A 286 -3.78 19.78 2.67
C ILE A 286 -5.06 20.44 3.22
N PRO A 287 -6.25 20.11 2.69
CA PRO A 287 -7.52 20.69 3.15
C PRO A 287 -7.96 20.20 4.55
N LEU A 288 -7.08 19.47 5.26
CA LEU A 288 -7.21 19.05 6.65
C LEU A 288 -5.93 19.45 7.41
N PRO A 289 -6.00 20.46 8.28
CA PRO A 289 -4.89 20.79 9.17
C PRO A 289 -4.48 19.60 10.02
N GLU A 290 -3.19 19.49 10.36
CA GLU A 290 -2.59 18.44 11.20
C GLU A 290 -2.53 17.04 10.56
N TYR A 291 -3.08 16.85 9.37
CA TYR A 291 -2.92 15.61 8.62
C TYR A 291 -1.66 15.62 7.77
N SER A 292 -1.09 14.45 7.52
CA SER A 292 0.05 14.27 6.61
C SER A 292 -0.14 13.05 5.71
N PHE A 293 0.60 13.05 4.60
CA PHE A 293 0.57 11.94 3.65
C PHE A 293 1.40 10.78 4.17
N SER A 294 0.98 9.56 3.93
CA SER A 294 1.73 8.36 4.32
C SER A 294 1.61 7.29 3.25
N SER A 295 2.71 6.57 3.03
CA SER A 295 2.73 5.35 2.22
C SER A 295 2.14 5.55 0.82
N LEU A 296 2.53 6.66 0.17
CA LEU A 296 2.11 6.98 -1.19
C LEU A 296 2.99 6.22 -2.21
N HIS A 297 2.34 5.40 -3.03
CA HIS A 297 2.95 4.56 -4.06
C HIS A 297 2.41 4.90 -5.43
N ALA A 298 3.25 4.84 -6.46
CA ALA A 298 2.83 5.17 -7.81
C ALA A 298 2.50 3.91 -8.62
N GLU A 299 1.42 3.96 -9.39
CA GLU A 299 1.16 2.97 -10.44
C GLU A 299 0.34 3.58 -11.57
N LYS A 300 0.74 3.31 -12.82
CA LYS A 300 0.00 3.66 -14.05
C LYS A 300 -0.58 5.09 -14.07
N GLY A 301 0.23 6.06 -13.63
CA GLY A 301 -0.13 7.49 -13.67
C GLY A 301 -0.97 7.97 -12.47
N LYS A 302 -1.11 7.16 -11.42
CA LYS A 302 -1.73 7.55 -10.16
C LYS A 302 -0.78 7.31 -8.99
N MET A 303 -1.03 8.01 -7.89
CA MET A 303 -0.49 7.75 -6.57
C MET A 303 -1.63 7.26 -5.67
N VAL A 304 -1.42 6.21 -4.88
CA VAL A 304 -2.32 5.84 -3.78
C VAL A 304 -1.57 5.72 -2.48
N GLY A 305 -2.27 5.94 -1.39
CA GLY A 305 -1.72 5.84 -0.05
C GLY A 305 -2.74 6.39 0.93
N TYR A 306 -2.28 7.08 1.96
CA TYR A 306 -3.15 7.57 3.02
C TYR A 306 -2.89 9.03 3.35
N LEU A 307 -3.94 9.68 3.82
CA LEU A 307 -3.86 10.90 4.62
C LEU A 307 -4.25 10.54 6.05
N ARG A 308 -3.37 10.78 7.01
CA ARG A 308 -3.59 10.43 8.43
C ARG A 308 -3.03 11.51 9.36
N ALA A 309 -3.57 11.59 10.56
CA ALA A 309 -2.97 12.41 11.62
C ALA A 309 -1.70 11.72 12.19
N PRO A 310 -0.64 12.46 12.54
CA PRO A 310 0.58 11.92 13.13
C PRO A 310 0.37 11.29 14.51
N SER A 311 -0.58 11.80 15.30
CA SER A 311 -0.97 11.24 16.59
C SER A 311 -2.13 10.27 16.41
N HIS A 312 -2.05 9.08 17.01
CA HIS A 312 -3.16 8.11 17.10
C HIS A 312 -4.41 8.65 17.84
N ASP A 313 -4.34 9.88 18.34
CA ASP A 313 -5.31 10.52 19.23
C ASP A 313 -6.45 11.22 18.45
N ARG A 314 -6.37 11.26 17.11
CA ARG A 314 -7.30 12.00 16.26
C ARG A 314 -7.59 11.33 14.91
N ARG A 315 -8.89 11.05 14.73
CA ARG A 315 -9.71 11.16 13.51
C ARG A 315 -9.45 10.18 12.36
N LEU A 316 -10.54 9.96 11.63
CA LEU A 316 -10.68 9.25 10.36
C LEU A 316 -9.45 9.32 9.46
N ILE A 317 -9.06 8.18 8.91
CA ILE A 317 -8.05 8.09 7.84
C ILE A 317 -8.73 8.29 6.50
N TYR A 318 -8.00 8.85 5.53
CA TYR A 318 -8.44 8.91 4.15
C TYR A 318 -7.53 8.05 3.28
N ALA A 319 -8.10 7.04 2.62
CA ALA A 319 -7.46 6.37 1.50
C ALA A 319 -7.43 7.34 0.31
N LEU A 320 -6.25 7.59 -0.25
CA LEU A 320 -6.05 8.57 -1.30
C LEU A 320 -5.91 7.92 -2.68
N THR A 321 -6.49 8.56 -3.68
CA THR A 321 -6.18 8.33 -5.09
C THR A 321 -5.86 9.67 -5.73
N LEU A 322 -4.62 9.88 -6.18
CA LEU A 322 -4.16 11.14 -6.77
C LEU A 322 -3.61 10.90 -8.18
N THR A 323 -4.02 11.70 -9.15
CA THR A 323 -3.49 11.66 -10.51
C THR A 323 -2.09 12.28 -10.54
N ILE A 324 -1.14 11.61 -11.18
CA ILE A 324 0.17 12.19 -11.49
C ILE A 324 -0.03 13.26 -12.56
N ARG A 325 0.12 14.53 -12.16
CA ARG A 325 -0.07 15.68 -13.04
C ARG A 325 1.19 15.92 -13.85
N HIS A 326 1.03 16.21 -15.15
CA HIS A 326 2.14 16.64 -16.00
C HIS A 326 2.72 18.00 -15.55
N ASN A 327 1.85 18.89 -15.03
CA ASN A 327 2.20 20.22 -14.55
C ASN A 327 1.50 20.51 -13.21
N GLY A 328 2.20 21.16 -12.30
CA GLY A 328 1.69 21.56 -10.97
C GLY A 328 1.59 20.40 -9.98
N CYS A 329 1.15 20.73 -8.77
CA CYS A 329 0.75 19.75 -7.75
C CYS A 329 -0.64 19.16 -8.04
N PRO A 330 -0.96 17.95 -7.55
CA PRO A 330 -2.31 17.40 -7.66
C PRO A 330 -3.29 18.22 -6.80
N ARG A 331 -4.56 18.25 -7.18
CA ARG A 331 -5.59 18.79 -6.29
C ARG A 331 -6.02 17.67 -5.35
N LEU A 332 -6.61 17.99 -4.20
CA LEU A 332 -7.12 16.95 -3.30
C LEU A 332 -8.48 17.39 -2.80
N GLU A 333 -9.49 16.61 -3.13
CA GLU A 333 -10.82 16.71 -2.52
C GLU A 333 -10.99 15.60 -1.49
N LEU A 334 -11.67 15.91 -0.39
CA LEU A 334 -11.85 14.98 0.70
C LEU A 334 -13.33 14.70 0.92
N GLU A 335 -13.61 13.43 1.10
CA GLU A 335 -14.94 12.99 1.46
C GLU A 335 -15.41 13.61 2.78
N GLN A 336 -16.66 14.05 2.80
CA GLN A 336 -17.29 14.52 4.03
C GLN A 336 -17.89 13.36 4.81
N PRO A 337 -17.79 13.36 6.16
CA PRO A 337 -18.48 12.41 7.00
C PRO A 337 -20.00 12.47 6.79
N LEU A 338 -20.62 11.30 6.66
CA LEU A 338 -22.07 11.10 6.61
C LEU A 338 -22.70 10.98 8.00
N PHE A 339 -21.88 11.07 9.04
CA PHE A 339 -22.29 10.79 10.40
C PHE A 339 -21.96 11.93 11.35
N GLN A 340 -22.72 11.95 12.44
CA GLN A 340 -22.47 12.80 13.60
C GLN A 340 -22.29 11.91 14.82
N VAL A 341 -21.34 12.29 15.68
CA VAL A 341 -21.05 11.56 16.92
C VAL A 341 -21.56 12.38 18.10
N GLU A 342 -22.38 11.75 18.93
CA GLU A 342 -22.94 12.33 20.15
C GLU A 342 -22.60 11.46 21.36
N LYS A 343 -22.50 12.09 22.54
CA LYS A 343 -22.36 11.37 23.81
C LYS A 343 -23.72 11.32 24.48
N ARG A 344 -24.23 10.12 24.74
CA ARG A 344 -25.44 9.93 25.55
C ARG A 344 -25.03 9.68 26.99
N GLU A 345 -25.24 10.69 27.82
CA GLU A 345 -24.86 10.67 29.24
C GLU A 345 -25.84 9.83 30.07
N HIS A 346 -25.27 8.98 30.92
CA HIS A 346 -25.97 8.08 31.85
C HIS A 346 -25.33 8.16 33.24
N GLY A 347 -25.62 9.26 33.96
CA GLY A 347 -24.97 9.53 35.24
C GLY A 347 -23.55 10.06 35.02
N GLU A 348 -22.54 9.33 35.50
CA GLU A 348 -21.12 9.72 35.36
C GLU A 348 -20.44 9.14 34.11
N VAL A 349 -21.11 8.22 33.41
CA VAL A 349 -20.61 7.54 32.21
C VAL A 349 -21.43 7.93 30.97
N PHE A 350 -20.86 7.73 29.77
CA PHE A 350 -21.57 7.96 28.51
C PHE A 350 -21.40 6.80 27.52
N ASP A 351 -22.42 6.61 26.68
CA ASP A 351 -22.37 5.82 25.46
C ASP A 351 -22.07 6.74 24.26
N LEU A 352 -21.48 6.18 23.20
CA LEU A 352 -21.32 6.90 21.94
C LEU A 352 -22.45 6.56 20.99
N LEU A 353 -23.06 7.59 20.42
CA LEU A 353 -24.07 7.48 19.39
C LEU A 353 -23.49 8.02 18.09
N ILE A 354 -23.60 7.25 17.02
CA ILE A 354 -23.13 7.62 15.69
C ILE A 354 -24.34 7.60 14.77
N ASN A 355 -24.82 8.78 14.39
CA ASN A 355 -26.03 8.95 13.58
C ASN A 355 -25.66 9.16 12.12
N PHE A 356 -26.07 8.25 11.23
CA PHE A 356 -25.80 8.32 9.78
C PHE A 356 -26.98 8.93 9.00
N SER A 357 -26.67 9.81 8.04
CA SER A 357 -27.64 10.30 7.07
C SER A 357 -27.97 9.22 6.02
N GLY A 358 -29.25 8.94 5.79
CA GLY A 358 -29.72 7.85 4.93
C GLY A 358 -29.66 8.07 3.41
N GLU A 359 -29.14 9.19 2.93
CA GLU A 359 -29.19 9.55 1.49
C GLU A 359 -27.97 9.11 0.66
N ALA A 360 -27.02 8.40 1.28
CA ALA A 360 -25.77 8.00 0.62
C ALA A 360 -25.84 6.61 -0.03
N ALA A 361 -24.98 6.38 -1.03
CA ALA A 361 -24.77 5.05 -1.59
C ALA A 361 -24.27 4.08 -0.50
N PHE A 362 -24.77 2.85 -0.52
CA PHE A 362 -24.51 1.87 0.54
C PHE A 362 -23.03 1.55 0.74
N SER A 363 -22.24 1.43 -0.33
CA SER A 363 -20.79 1.18 -0.24
C SER A 363 -20.06 2.26 0.58
N LYS A 364 -20.43 3.53 0.36
CA LYS A 364 -19.94 4.65 1.16
C LYS A 364 -20.43 4.60 2.60
N LEU A 365 -21.73 4.32 2.80
CA LEU A 365 -22.31 4.17 4.14
C LEU A 365 -21.59 3.08 4.94
N LEU A 366 -21.41 1.90 4.35
CA LEU A 366 -20.66 0.78 4.93
C LEU A 366 -19.26 1.21 5.32
N ARG A 367 -18.48 1.74 4.38
CA ARG A 367 -17.08 2.14 4.61
C ARG A 367 -16.95 3.16 5.74
N GLN A 368 -17.81 4.19 5.76
CA GLN A 368 -17.78 5.18 6.84
C GLN A 368 -18.33 4.65 8.18
N SER A 369 -19.22 3.66 8.17
CA SER A 369 -19.69 2.98 9.38
C SER A 369 -18.57 2.23 10.07
N LEU A 370 -17.79 1.49 9.29
CA LEU A 370 -16.60 0.80 9.79
C LEU A 370 -15.57 1.79 10.31
N ALA A 371 -15.33 2.88 9.57
CA ALA A 371 -14.40 3.92 9.98
C ALA A 371 -14.82 4.62 11.29
N ALA A 372 -16.12 4.92 11.45
CA ALA A 372 -16.64 5.58 12.65
C ALA A 372 -16.61 4.66 13.87
N LEU A 373 -16.93 3.36 13.69
CA LEU A 373 -16.81 2.36 14.76
C LEU A 373 -15.34 2.20 15.18
N ASP A 374 -14.44 2.00 14.23
CA ASP A 374 -13.00 1.84 14.50
C ASP A 374 -12.41 3.07 15.21
N ASP A 375 -12.73 4.28 14.72
CA ASP A 375 -12.35 5.55 15.35
C ASP A 375 -12.90 5.66 16.78
N GLY A 376 -14.18 5.32 17.00
CA GLY A 376 -14.78 5.30 18.33
C GLY A 376 -14.11 4.30 19.28
N LEU A 377 -13.80 3.09 18.81
CA LEU A 377 -13.12 2.10 19.65
C LEU A 377 -11.69 2.54 20.02
N ILE A 378 -10.93 3.08 19.06
CA ILE A 378 -9.55 3.54 19.27
C ILE A 378 -9.50 4.77 20.19
N GLN A 379 -10.38 5.76 19.96
CA GLN A 379 -10.36 7.02 20.72
C GLN A 379 -10.57 6.84 22.22
N TYR A 380 -11.36 5.84 22.62
CA TYR A 380 -11.68 5.62 24.03
C TYR A 380 -10.93 4.40 24.62
N TYR A 381 -10.09 3.74 23.82
CA TYR A 381 -9.15 2.72 24.26
C TYR A 381 -7.97 3.30 25.07
N ALA A 382 -7.34 4.39 24.60
CA ALA A 382 -6.13 4.95 25.21
C ALA A 382 -6.44 6.11 26.18
N ARG A 383 -6.53 5.81 27.49
CA ARG A 383 -6.81 6.82 28.56
C ARG A 383 -5.82 7.99 28.59
N GLU A 384 -4.59 7.75 28.14
CA GLU A 384 -3.52 8.75 28.13
C GLU A 384 -3.80 9.88 27.11
N ASN A 385 -4.62 9.57 26.10
CA ASN A 385 -4.79 10.39 24.91
C ASN A 385 -6.17 11.05 24.83
N ASN A 386 -7.14 10.53 25.59
CA ASN A 386 -8.48 11.09 25.67
C ASN A 386 -8.95 11.11 27.14
N PRO A 387 -9.01 12.30 27.78
CA PRO A 387 -9.50 12.43 29.15
C PRO A 387 -10.91 11.86 29.37
N ASP A 388 -11.75 11.85 28.34
CA ASP A 388 -13.11 11.33 28.42
C ASP A 388 -13.18 9.80 28.34
N ALA A 389 -12.09 9.10 27.98
CA ALA A 389 -12.02 7.64 28.00
C ALA A 389 -12.26 7.03 29.39
N ALA A 390 -11.98 7.78 30.46
CA ALA A 390 -12.27 7.35 31.82
C ALA A 390 -13.78 7.27 32.12
N ARG A 391 -14.63 7.94 31.33
CA ARG A 391 -16.09 7.99 31.48
C ARG A 391 -16.82 7.21 30.39
N PHE A 392 -16.12 6.73 29.36
CA PHE A 392 -16.74 5.94 28.30
C PHE A 392 -17.24 4.59 28.84
N SER A 393 -18.49 4.24 28.56
CA SER A 393 -19.17 3.06 29.09
C SER A 393 -18.70 1.74 28.46
N GLY A 394 -18.07 1.81 27.28
CA GLY A 394 -17.77 0.67 26.41
C GLY A 394 -18.77 0.46 25.27
N CYS A 395 -19.88 1.20 25.25
CA CYS A 395 -20.96 0.99 24.29
C CYS A 395 -20.95 2.02 23.16
N ILE A 396 -21.04 1.54 21.91
CA ILE A 396 -21.21 2.37 20.71
C ILE A 396 -22.48 1.95 19.97
N GLU A 397 -23.39 2.90 19.73
CA GLU A 397 -24.59 2.69 18.92
C GLU A 397 -24.42 3.37 17.55
N LEU A 398 -24.61 2.62 16.47
CA LEU A 398 -24.65 3.14 15.11
C LEU A 398 -26.11 3.18 14.64
N HIS A 399 -26.62 4.38 14.41
CA HIS A 399 -28.01 4.65 14.01
C HIS A 399 -28.08 4.95 12.52
N PHE A 400 -28.90 4.19 11.80
CA PHE A 400 -29.05 4.27 10.35
C PHE A 400 -30.45 4.75 9.97
N GLY A 401 -30.51 5.93 9.35
CA GLY A 401 -31.71 6.45 8.69
C GLY A 401 -31.93 5.85 7.31
N GLY A 402 -33.19 5.67 6.91
CA GLY A 402 -33.59 5.29 5.55
C GLY A 402 -33.66 3.78 5.29
N PRO A 403 -34.26 3.39 4.15
CA PRO A 403 -34.53 1.99 3.86
C PRO A 403 -33.26 1.25 3.43
N LEU A 404 -32.78 0.34 4.28
CA LEU A 404 -31.74 -0.64 3.96
C LEU A 404 -32.36 -2.02 3.73
N SER A 405 -31.91 -2.70 2.68
CA SER A 405 -32.24 -4.11 2.41
C SER A 405 -31.64 -5.03 3.49
N ASN A 406 -32.15 -6.26 3.58
CA ASN A 406 -31.62 -7.24 4.54
C ASN A 406 -30.15 -7.57 4.25
N GLU A 407 -29.76 -7.67 2.98
CA GLU A 407 -28.37 -7.93 2.56
C GLU A 407 -27.43 -6.81 3.02
N GLU A 408 -27.85 -5.55 2.90
CA GLU A 408 -27.08 -4.38 3.35
C GLU A 408 -26.93 -4.36 4.88
N LYS A 409 -28.00 -4.68 5.62
CA LYS A 409 -27.96 -4.81 7.08
C LYS A 409 -27.03 -5.93 7.53
N GLU A 410 -27.07 -7.07 6.86
CA GLU A 410 -26.18 -8.21 7.13
C GLU A 410 -24.71 -7.84 6.88
N LEU A 411 -24.42 -7.11 5.80
CA LEU A 411 -23.05 -6.70 5.50
C LEU A 411 -22.52 -5.64 6.47
N LEU A 412 -23.37 -4.70 6.93
CA LEU A 412 -23.04 -3.77 8.01
C LEU A 412 -22.73 -4.52 9.32
N GLN A 413 -23.58 -5.47 9.70
CA GLN A 413 -23.38 -6.29 10.90
C GLN A 413 -22.07 -7.09 10.82
N HIS A 414 -21.82 -7.73 9.68
CA HIS A 414 -20.60 -8.50 9.44
C HIS A 414 -19.36 -7.60 9.54
N GLY A 415 -19.33 -6.49 8.81
CA GLY A 415 -18.17 -5.59 8.82
C GLY A 415 -17.90 -4.99 10.20
N CYS A 416 -18.95 -4.55 10.91
CA CYS A 416 -18.81 -4.01 12.27
C CYS A 416 -18.31 -5.08 13.25
N GLN A 417 -18.75 -6.33 13.08
CA GLN A 417 -18.27 -7.46 13.88
C GLN A 417 -16.77 -7.70 13.64
N ARG A 418 -16.28 -7.66 12.39
CA ARG A 418 -14.85 -7.79 12.08
C ARG A 418 -14.00 -6.70 12.72
N ILE A 419 -14.49 -5.45 12.75
CA ILE A 419 -13.82 -4.34 13.46
C ILE A 419 -13.81 -4.61 14.97
N TYR A 420 -14.94 -5.00 15.54
CA TYR A 420 -15.07 -5.31 16.96
C TYR A 420 -14.17 -6.48 17.41
N GLU A 421 -13.94 -7.48 16.55
CA GLU A 421 -13.07 -8.62 16.84
C GLU A 421 -11.64 -8.21 17.21
N LEU A 422 -11.17 -7.06 16.72
CA LEU A 422 -9.85 -6.50 17.03
C LEU A 422 -9.71 -6.02 18.49
N VAL A 423 -10.84 -5.78 19.16
CA VAL A 423 -10.88 -5.28 20.54
C VAL A 423 -11.52 -6.29 21.49
N LEU A 424 -11.63 -7.56 21.09
CA LEU A 424 -12.10 -8.62 21.99
C LEU A 424 -11.25 -8.73 23.25
N GLY A 425 -11.93 -8.91 24.39
CA GLY A 425 -11.30 -8.98 25.71
C GLY A 425 -10.94 -7.61 26.30
N ARG A 426 -11.31 -6.51 25.65
CA ARG A 426 -11.18 -5.16 26.21
C ARG A 426 -12.38 -4.81 27.07
N GLU A 427 -12.11 -4.22 28.23
CA GLU A 427 -13.11 -3.75 29.16
C GLU A 427 -13.05 -2.22 29.31
N ALA A 428 -14.23 -1.60 29.38
CA ALA A 428 -14.37 -0.18 29.53
C ALA A 428 -13.83 0.27 30.90
N PRO A 429 -12.96 1.29 30.92
CA PRO A 429 -12.41 1.85 32.15
C PRO A 429 -13.40 2.16 33.27
N SER A 430 -14.56 2.66 32.88
CA SER A 430 -15.56 3.22 33.79
C SER A 430 -16.48 2.17 34.39
N THR A 431 -16.77 1.10 33.64
CA THR A 431 -17.78 0.09 34.00
C THR A 431 -17.22 -1.30 34.23
N GLY A 432 -15.99 -1.60 33.75
CA GLY A 432 -15.43 -2.95 33.72
C GLY A 432 -16.18 -3.91 32.78
N LYS A 433 -17.09 -3.41 31.94
CA LYS A 433 -17.82 -4.22 30.96
C LYS A 433 -17.01 -4.35 29.69
N SER A 434 -17.13 -5.48 29.01
CA SER A 434 -16.60 -5.63 27.66
C SER A 434 -17.14 -4.52 26.75
N TYR A 435 -16.29 -4.06 25.84
CA TYR A 435 -16.74 -3.15 24.77
C TYR A 435 -17.86 -3.82 23.98
N SER A 436 -18.77 -3.03 23.42
CA SER A 436 -19.88 -3.55 22.61
C SER A 436 -20.31 -2.52 21.58
N PHE A 437 -20.91 -3.01 20.49
CA PHE A 437 -21.59 -2.16 19.52
C PHE A 437 -23.01 -2.64 19.24
N HIS A 438 -23.87 -1.71 18.85
CA HIS A 438 -25.24 -1.99 18.43
C HIS A 438 -25.55 -1.27 17.12
N LEU A 439 -26.17 -1.98 16.17
CA LEU A 439 -26.71 -1.38 14.95
C LEU A 439 -28.20 -1.14 15.14
N ILE A 440 -28.63 0.10 14.93
CA ILE A 440 -30.02 0.52 15.09
C ILE A 440 -30.52 1.02 13.73
N PHE A 441 -31.46 0.28 13.16
CA PHE A 441 -32.07 0.61 11.87
C PHE A 441 -33.43 1.24 12.12
N SER A 442 -33.58 2.52 11.81
CA SER A 442 -34.90 3.17 11.83
C SER A 442 -35.68 2.79 10.56
N GLU A 443 -36.98 2.55 10.71
CA GLU A 443 -37.91 2.24 9.61
C GLU A 443 -38.14 3.42 8.66
#